data_AF-A0A069NI55-F1
#
_entry.id   AF-A0A069NI55-F1
#
_cell.length_a   1.000
_cell.length_b   1.000
_cell.length_c   1.000
_cell.angle_alpha   90.00
_cell.angle_beta   90.00
_cell.angle_gamma   90.00
#
_symmetry.space_group_name_H-M   'P 1'
#
loop_
_entity.id
_entity.type
_entity.pdbx_description
1 polymer ?
#
loop_
_entity_poly.entity_id
_entity_poly.type
_entity_poly.pdbx_seq_one_letter_code
_entity_poly.pdbx_strand_id
1 'polypeptide(L)'
;MFVVIGWVLVIGSVIGSFIGVGGHLAALFQPFELLCIFGAAIGAFVVSNPTATLKKTLQALPKVFKGGGYTKEKYLSLIALLYELLQKARKEGMMALEADVDAPEASPLFQKYEHVMADHHLLDFIVDYLRMMSAGNVNALELQDLMDEELETHHAESAIAANAIQKMADGLPAFGIVAAVMGV
;
A
#
# COMPACT_ATOMS: atom_id res chain seq x y z
N MET A 1 6.97 11.53 -2.48
CA MET A 1 6.37 11.64 -1.13
C MET A 1 7.32 12.41 -0.22
N PHE A 2 6.87 13.51 0.39
CA PHE A 2 7.68 14.35 1.27
C PHE A 2 7.41 14.08 2.76
N VAL A 3 7.30 12.80 3.17
CA VAL A 3 6.86 12.41 4.53
C VAL A 3 7.74 13.04 5.60
N VAL A 4 9.07 12.94 5.47
CA VAL A 4 10.02 13.51 6.45
C VAL A 4 9.89 15.02 6.55
N ILE A 5 9.81 15.72 5.41
CA ILE A 5 9.63 17.18 5.37
C ILE A 5 8.30 17.57 6.02
N GLY A 6 7.23 16.82 5.77
CA GLY A 6 5.93 17.03 6.41
C GLY A 6 6.00 16.93 7.93
N TRP A 7 6.65 15.88 8.46
CA TRP A 7 6.87 15.73 9.90
C TRP A 7 7.65 16.89 10.50
N VAL A 8 8.74 17.31 9.84
CA VAL A 8 9.55 18.47 10.29
C VAL A 8 8.72 19.75 10.30
N LEU A 9 7.89 19.99 9.28
CA LEU A 9 7.01 21.15 9.23
C LEU A 9 5.97 21.14 10.35
N VAL A 10 5.31 20.01 10.60
CA VAL A 10 4.29 19.88 11.66
C VAL A 10 4.92 20.07 13.04
N ILE A 11 5.96 19.30 13.35
CA ILE A 11 6.63 19.37 14.66
C ILE A 11 7.24 20.75 14.86
N GLY A 12 7.93 21.29 13.85
CA GLY A 12 8.55 22.60 13.91
C GLY A 12 7.55 23.74 14.11
N SER A 13 6.37 23.67 13.49
CA SER A 13 5.31 24.68 13.67
C SER A 13 4.69 24.62 15.06
N VAL A 14 4.37 23.42 15.56
CA VAL A 14 3.78 23.22 16.90
C VAL A 14 4.77 23.62 17.99
N ILE A 15 5.99 23.08 17.95
CA ILE A 15 7.02 23.37 18.95
C ILE A 15 7.50 24.83 18.84
N GLY A 16 7.75 25.29 17.62
CA GLY A 16 8.24 26.65 17.37
C GLY A 16 7.27 27.71 17.84
N SER A 17 5.96 27.53 17.60
CA SER A 17 4.94 28.45 18.12
C SER A 17 4.90 28.47 19.66
N PHE A 18 4.99 27.30 20.31
CA PHE A 18 4.98 27.21 21.77
C PHE A 18 6.18 27.90 22.42
N ILE A 19 7.39 27.70 21.87
CA ILE A 19 8.61 28.41 22.32
C ILE A 19 8.50 29.91 22.04
N GLY A 20 7.96 30.30 20.88
CA GLY A 20 7.83 31.70 20.47
C GLY A 20 6.97 32.55 21.41
N VAL A 21 6.01 31.93 22.11
CA VAL A 21 5.17 32.57 23.14
C VAL A 21 5.81 32.50 24.55
N GLY A 22 7.01 31.91 24.67
CA GLY A 22 7.74 31.76 25.94
C GLY A 22 7.44 30.47 26.71
N GLY A 23 6.82 29.47 26.05
CA GLY A 23 6.50 28.18 26.64
C GLY A 23 7.76 27.34 26.93
N HIS A 24 7.75 26.62 28.07
CA HIS A 24 8.83 25.71 28.46
C HIS A 24 8.54 24.31 27.93
N LEU A 25 9.40 23.77 27.06
CA LEU A 25 9.17 22.47 26.39
C LEU A 25 8.91 21.31 27.35
N ALA A 26 9.46 21.35 28.56
CA ALA A 26 9.21 20.33 29.57
C ALA A 26 7.72 20.21 29.93
N ALA A 27 6.94 21.29 29.79
CA ALA A 27 5.51 21.28 30.02
C ALA A 27 4.73 20.48 28.98
N LEU A 28 5.26 20.33 27.75
CA LEU A 28 4.63 19.49 26.72
C LEU A 28 4.87 17.99 26.93
N PHE A 29 5.84 17.64 27.78
CA PHE A 29 6.22 16.25 28.02
C PHE A 29 5.55 15.74 29.31
N GLN A 30 4.26 15.43 29.22
CA GLN A 30 3.49 14.78 30.30
C GLN A 30 3.28 13.29 29.99
N PRO A 31 4.04 12.37 30.61
CA PRO A 31 3.99 10.95 30.27
C PRO A 31 2.62 10.30 30.50
N PHE A 32 1.89 10.74 31.52
CA PHE A 32 0.58 10.17 31.85
C PHE A 32 -0.51 10.62 30.87
N GLU A 33 -0.45 11.85 30.36
CA GLU A 33 -1.34 12.30 29.28
C GLU A 33 -1.09 11.52 27.99
N LEU A 34 0.19 11.35 27.64
CA LEU A 34 0.57 10.54 26.47
C LEU A 34 0.06 9.11 26.62
N LEU A 35 0.19 8.49 27.79
CA LEU A 35 -0.33 7.16 28.05
C LEU A 35 -1.86 7.11 27.94
N CYS A 36 -2.56 8.11 28.46
CA CYS A 36 -4.03 8.17 28.36
C CYS A 36 -4.47 8.26 26.90
N ILE A 37 -3.92 9.21 26.13
CA ILE A 37 -4.32 9.47 24.75
C ILE A 37 -3.89 8.32 23.83
N PHE A 38 -2.60 7.96 23.81
CA PHE A 38 -2.08 6.89 22.95
C PHE A 38 -2.54 5.50 23.40
N GLY A 39 -2.61 5.25 24.70
CA GLY A 39 -3.10 3.98 25.24
C GLY A 39 -4.57 3.76 24.90
N ALA A 40 -5.42 4.79 25.03
CA ALA A 40 -6.81 4.73 24.60
C ALA A 40 -6.93 4.57 23.08
N ALA A 41 -6.13 5.29 22.29
CA ALA A 41 -6.14 5.17 20.84
C ALA A 41 -5.72 3.78 20.37
N ILE A 42 -4.65 3.21 20.93
CA ILE A 42 -4.20 1.83 20.62
C ILE A 42 -5.24 0.81 21.11
N GLY A 43 -5.81 0.99 22.31
CA GLY A 43 -6.87 0.13 22.82
C GLY A 43 -8.11 0.13 21.92
N ALA A 44 -8.56 1.31 21.49
CA ALA A 44 -9.66 1.47 20.54
C ALA A 44 -9.33 0.87 19.17
N PHE A 45 -8.10 1.02 18.69
CA PHE A 45 -7.62 0.40 17.46
C PHE A 45 -7.69 -1.13 17.54
N VAL A 46 -7.26 -1.73 18.65
CA VAL A 46 -7.32 -3.19 18.88
C VAL A 46 -8.77 -3.69 18.97
N VAL A 47 -9.64 -2.97 19.67
CA VAL A 47 -11.05 -3.37 19.83
C VAL A 47 -11.84 -3.23 18.53
N SER A 48 -11.52 -2.26 17.68
CA SER A 48 -12.28 -1.96 16.45
C SER A 48 -11.82 -2.72 15.20
N ASN A 49 -10.75 -3.51 15.28
CA ASN A 49 -10.18 -4.19 14.11
C ASN A 49 -9.95 -5.69 14.34
N PRO A 50 -10.24 -6.54 13.34
CA PRO A 50 -9.91 -7.96 13.41
C PRO A 50 -8.39 -8.17 13.39
N THR A 51 -7.94 -9.32 13.89
CA THR A 51 -6.51 -9.66 14.03
C THR A 51 -5.76 -9.63 12.69
N ALA A 52 -6.42 -9.96 11.58
CA ALA A 52 -5.87 -9.86 10.24
C ALA A 52 -5.51 -8.40 9.87
N THR A 53 -6.41 -7.45 10.15
CA THR A 53 -6.19 -6.02 9.92
C THR A 53 -5.04 -5.49 10.77
N LEU A 54 -4.99 -5.86 12.06
CA LEU A 54 -3.90 -5.47 12.96
C LEU A 54 -2.53 -5.89 12.40
N LYS A 55 -2.41 -7.15 11.94
CA LYS A 55 -1.18 -7.66 11.32
C LYS A 55 -0.84 -6.93 10.02
N LYS A 56 -1.82 -6.75 9.12
CA LYS A 56 -1.63 -6.01 7.85
C LYS A 56 -1.14 -4.58 8.12
N THR A 57 -1.74 -3.87 9.07
CA THR A 57 -1.34 -2.50 9.44
C THR A 57 0.09 -2.44 9.98
N LEU A 58 0.46 -3.36 10.89
CA LEU A 58 1.82 -3.41 11.45
C LEU A 58 2.89 -3.70 10.38
N GLN A 59 2.59 -4.56 9.41
CA GLN A 59 3.49 -4.84 8.28
C GLN A 59 3.58 -3.68 7.27
N ALA A 60 2.53 -2.86 7.17
CA ALA A 60 2.47 -1.72 6.26
C ALA A 60 3.22 -0.48 6.79
N LEU A 61 3.27 -0.27 8.11
CA LEU A 61 3.97 0.86 8.75
C LEU A 61 5.39 1.14 8.22
N PRO A 62 6.32 0.16 8.19
CA PRO A 62 7.67 0.42 7.69
C PRO A 62 7.72 0.73 6.18
N LYS A 63 6.70 0.31 5.42
CA LYS A 63 6.62 0.60 3.97
C LYS A 63 6.30 2.06 3.69
N VAL A 64 5.63 2.78 4.60
CA VAL A 64 5.29 4.22 4.43
C VAL A 64 6.54 5.10 4.28
N PHE A 65 7.65 4.70 4.91
CA PHE A 65 8.93 5.40 4.83
C PHE A 65 9.75 5.02 3.59
N LYS A 66 9.41 3.89 2.94
CA LYS A 66 10.00 3.50 1.65
C LYS A 66 9.18 4.19 0.55
N GLY A 67 9.84 4.94 -0.34
CA GLY A 67 9.14 5.62 -1.44
C GLY A 67 8.36 4.62 -2.29
N GLY A 68 7.22 5.07 -2.85
CA GLY A 68 6.47 4.27 -3.82
C GLY A 68 7.37 3.94 -5.00
N GLY A 69 7.69 2.65 -5.19
CA GLY A 69 8.62 2.15 -6.21
C GLY A 69 8.14 2.32 -7.65
N TYR A 70 7.25 3.28 -7.90
CA TYR A 70 6.70 3.62 -9.20
C TYR A 70 7.60 4.67 -9.86
N THR A 71 8.56 4.20 -10.63
CA THR A 71 9.44 5.04 -11.44
C THR A 71 9.01 4.99 -12.90
N LYS A 72 9.37 6.02 -13.68
CA LYS A 72 9.17 6.01 -15.14
C LYS A 72 9.78 4.76 -15.78
N GLU A 73 10.94 4.32 -15.29
CA GLU A 73 11.61 3.11 -15.73
C GLU A 73 10.77 1.85 -15.47
N LYS A 74 10.17 1.70 -14.28
CA LYS A 74 9.27 0.58 -13.98
C LYS A 74 8.03 0.55 -14.87
N TYR A 75 7.46 1.71 -15.22
CA TYR A 75 6.35 1.78 -16.16
C TYR A 75 6.76 1.43 -17.59
N LEU A 76 7.91 1.93 -18.05
CA LEU A 76 8.42 1.62 -19.38
C LEU A 76 8.78 0.13 -19.51
N SER A 77 9.36 -0.48 -18.48
CA SER A 77 9.69 -1.90 -18.47
C SER A 77 8.43 -2.77 -18.51
N LEU A 78 7.39 -2.41 -17.76
CA LEU A 78 6.09 -3.09 -17.82
C LEU A 78 5.46 -3.00 -19.23
N ILE A 79 5.41 -1.80 -19.82
CA ILE A 79 4.85 -1.61 -21.17
C ILE A 79 5.64 -2.40 -22.22
N ALA A 80 6.98 -2.42 -22.10
CA ALA A 80 7.85 -3.16 -23.01
C ALA A 80 7.64 -4.69 -22.90
N LEU A 81 7.51 -5.22 -21.69
CA LEU A 81 7.17 -6.63 -21.46
C LEU A 81 5.83 -6.99 -22.11
N LEU A 82 4.79 -6.20 -21.84
CA LEU A 82 3.45 -6.43 -22.42
C LEU A 82 3.50 -6.36 -23.96
N TYR A 83 4.26 -5.42 -24.52
CA TYR A 83 4.45 -5.34 -25.96
C TYR A 83 5.14 -6.59 -26.52
N GLU A 84 6.23 -7.07 -25.93
CA GLU A 84 6.93 -8.29 -26.37
C GLU A 84 6.02 -9.52 -26.31
N LEU A 85 5.27 -9.69 -25.21
CA LEU A 85 4.31 -10.79 -25.05
C LEU A 85 3.22 -10.75 -26.12
N LEU A 86 2.58 -9.59 -26.32
CA LEU A 86 1.51 -9.43 -27.32
C LEU A 86 2.05 -9.56 -28.76
N GLN A 87 3.27 -9.11 -29.03
CA GLN A 87 3.91 -9.32 -30.33
C GLN A 87 4.21 -10.80 -30.59
N LYS A 88 4.68 -11.54 -29.58
CA LYS A 88 4.88 -12.99 -29.70
C LYS A 88 3.55 -13.70 -29.96
N ALA A 89 2.51 -13.41 -29.19
CA ALA A 89 1.17 -13.94 -29.42
C ALA A 89 0.63 -13.63 -30.83
N ARG A 90 0.88 -12.43 -31.35
CA ARG A 90 0.45 -12.04 -32.70
C ARG A 90 1.21 -12.80 -33.80
N LYS A 91 2.50 -13.06 -33.63
CA LYS A 91 3.37 -13.68 -34.65
C LYS A 91 3.30 -15.20 -34.63
N GLU A 92 3.28 -15.79 -33.44
CA GLU A 92 3.42 -17.24 -33.21
C GLU A 92 2.12 -17.89 -32.73
N GLY A 93 1.09 -17.08 -32.42
CA GLY A 93 -0.19 -17.53 -31.87
C GLY A 93 -0.23 -17.50 -30.34
N MET A 94 -1.43 -17.50 -29.76
CA MET A 94 -1.61 -17.37 -28.30
C MET A 94 -1.01 -18.55 -27.51
N MET A 95 -1.02 -19.76 -28.08
CA MET A 95 -0.40 -20.95 -27.48
C MET A 95 1.12 -20.82 -27.31
N ALA A 96 1.78 -19.98 -28.11
CA ALA A 96 3.22 -19.77 -28.00
C ALA A 96 3.63 -19.09 -26.67
N LEU A 97 2.68 -18.51 -25.95
CA LEU A 97 2.88 -17.91 -24.63
C LEU A 97 2.77 -18.91 -23.48
N GLU A 98 2.22 -20.11 -23.67
CA GLU A 98 1.98 -21.07 -22.57
C GLU A 98 3.27 -21.38 -21.79
N ALA A 99 4.36 -21.66 -22.51
CA ALA A 99 5.65 -21.93 -21.89
C ALA A 99 6.20 -20.74 -21.08
N ASP A 100 5.88 -19.51 -21.46
CA ASP A 100 6.32 -18.31 -20.74
C ASP A 100 5.46 -18.02 -19.50
N VAL A 101 4.14 -18.26 -19.58
CA VAL A 101 3.19 -17.99 -18.49
C VAL A 101 3.12 -19.14 -17.47
N ASP A 102 3.41 -20.37 -17.87
CA ASP A 102 3.45 -21.50 -16.93
C ASP A 102 4.72 -21.50 -16.07
N ALA A 103 5.83 -20.99 -16.62
CA ALA A 103 7.10 -20.89 -15.92
C ALA A 103 7.76 -19.52 -16.17
N PRO A 104 7.20 -18.41 -15.63
CA PRO A 104 7.73 -17.06 -15.84
C PRO A 104 9.18 -16.92 -15.35
N GLU A 105 9.57 -17.66 -14.30
CA GLU A 105 10.95 -17.67 -13.81
C GLU A 105 11.96 -18.28 -14.79
N ALA A 106 11.51 -19.22 -15.63
CA ALA A 106 12.33 -19.85 -16.66
C ALA A 106 12.25 -19.12 -18.01
N SER A 107 11.31 -18.19 -18.17
CA SER A 107 11.09 -17.48 -19.41
C SER A 107 12.17 -16.43 -19.67
N PRO A 108 12.89 -16.50 -20.81
CA PRO A 108 13.82 -15.46 -21.22
C PRO A 108 13.16 -14.10 -21.45
N LEU A 109 11.84 -14.05 -21.68
CA LEU A 109 11.10 -12.79 -21.80
C LEU A 109 10.98 -12.11 -20.44
N PHE A 110 10.45 -12.82 -19.45
CA PHE A 110 10.26 -12.28 -18.11
C PHE A 110 11.60 -11.99 -17.39
N GLN A 111 12.64 -12.80 -17.62
CA GLN A 111 13.97 -12.57 -17.05
C GLN A 111 14.61 -11.23 -17.46
N LYS A 112 14.24 -10.64 -18.61
CA LYS A 112 14.71 -9.30 -19.00
C LYS A 112 14.15 -8.19 -18.10
N TYR A 113 13.07 -8.47 -17.39
CA TYR A 113 12.26 -7.48 -16.69
C TYR A 113 12.22 -7.78 -15.19
N GLU A 114 13.38 -7.69 -14.53
CA GLU A 114 13.54 -7.94 -13.08
C GLU A 114 12.56 -7.15 -12.20
N HIS A 115 12.21 -5.93 -12.60
CA HIS A 115 11.24 -5.10 -11.87
C HIS A 115 9.82 -5.66 -11.84
N VAL A 116 9.44 -6.45 -12.84
CA VAL A 116 8.15 -7.16 -12.90
C VAL A 116 8.26 -8.47 -12.13
N MET A 117 9.37 -9.20 -12.31
CA MET A 117 9.64 -10.45 -11.58
C MET A 117 9.71 -10.28 -10.06
N ALA A 118 10.18 -9.13 -9.59
CA ALA A 118 10.26 -8.81 -8.16
C ALA A 118 8.89 -8.51 -7.53
N ASP A 119 7.84 -8.31 -8.33
CA ASP A 119 6.51 -7.91 -7.89
C ASP A 119 5.52 -9.06 -8.15
N HIS A 120 5.44 -9.98 -7.18
CA HIS A 120 4.64 -11.21 -7.32
C HIS A 120 3.19 -10.94 -7.73
N HIS A 121 2.55 -9.92 -7.16
CA HIS A 121 1.15 -9.64 -7.50
C HIS A 121 0.99 -9.15 -8.95
N LEU A 122 1.91 -8.30 -9.43
CA LEU A 122 1.93 -7.86 -10.82
C LEU A 122 2.21 -9.03 -11.77
N LEU A 123 3.15 -9.91 -11.40
CA LEU A 123 3.50 -11.08 -12.21
C LEU A 123 2.33 -12.06 -12.31
N ASP A 124 1.72 -12.41 -11.18
CA ASP A 124 0.56 -13.31 -11.10
C ASP A 124 -0.60 -12.78 -11.92
N PHE A 125 -0.92 -11.48 -11.79
CA PHE A 125 -1.95 -10.82 -12.58
C PHE A 125 -1.70 -10.99 -14.10
N ILE A 126 -0.50 -10.64 -14.58
CA ILE A 126 -0.18 -10.76 -16.02
C ILE A 126 -0.26 -12.22 -16.48
N VAL A 127 0.32 -13.14 -15.71
CA VAL A 127 0.42 -14.56 -16.04
C VAL A 127 -0.94 -15.24 -16.07
N ASP A 128 -1.78 -15.04 -15.05
CA ASP A 128 -3.05 -15.72 -14.91
C ASP A 128 -4.04 -15.29 -16.01
N TYR A 129 -4.10 -13.99 -16.34
CA TYR A 129 -4.94 -13.52 -17.44
C TYR A 129 -4.44 -14.00 -18.80
N LEU A 130 -3.12 -14.01 -19.05
CA LEU A 130 -2.58 -14.56 -20.29
C LEU A 130 -2.80 -16.08 -20.41
N ARG A 131 -2.72 -16.83 -19.29
CA ARG A 131 -3.03 -18.27 -19.24
C ARG A 131 -4.51 -18.53 -19.51
N MET A 132 -5.40 -17.71 -18.95
CA MET A 132 -6.83 -17.79 -19.25
C MET A 132 -7.12 -17.54 -20.73
N MET A 133 -6.46 -16.55 -21.33
CA MET A 133 -6.60 -16.26 -22.75
C MET A 133 -6.02 -17.37 -23.65
N SER A 134 -4.90 -18.01 -23.27
CA SER A 134 -4.31 -19.10 -24.06
C SER A 134 -5.15 -20.38 -24.03
N ALA A 135 -5.86 -20.64 -22.92
CA ALA A 135 -6.81 -21.75 -22.78
C ALA A 135 -8.04 -21.63 -23.71
N GLY A 136 -8.24 -20.48 -24.35
CA GLY A 136 -9.10 -20.34 -25.53
C GLY A 136 -10.61 -20.25 -25.29
N ASN A 137 -11.05 -20.10 -24.04
CA ASN A 137 -12.48 -20.15 -23.69
C ASN A 137 -12.98 -18.96 -22.85
N VAL A 138 -12.50 -17.74 -23.13
CA VAL A 138 -12.91 -16.56 -22.35
C VAL A 138 -13.40 -15.44 -23.27
N ASN A 139 -14.60 -14.95 -22.98
CA ASN A 139 -15.16 -13.77 -23.62
C ASN A 139 -14.36 -12.53 -23.19
N ALA A 140 -13.97 -11.68 -24.13
CA ALA A 140 -13.16 -10.50 -23.85
C ALA A 140 -13.84 -9.52 -22.86
N LEU A 141 -15.16 -9.40 -22.90
CA LEU A 141 -15.91 -8.56 -21.97
C LEU A 141 -15.89 -9.14 -20.56
N GLU A 142 -16.13 -10.45 -20.43
CA GLU A 142 -16.10 -11.14 -19.13
C GLU A 142 -14.70 -11.12 -18.51
N LEU A 143 -13.65 -11.24 -19.33
CA LEU A 143 -12.27 -11.13 -18.88
C LEU A 143 -11.98 -9.72 -18.33
N GLN A 144 -12.45 -8.68 -19.04
CA GLN A 144 -12.29 -7.30 -18.58
C GLN A 144 -13.01 -7.08 -17.25
N ASP A 145 -14.27 -7.51 -17.14
CA ASP A 145 -15.05 -7.38 -15.90
C ASP A 145 -14.34 -8.09 -14.72
N LEU A 146 -13.76 -9.26 -14.98
CA LEU A 146 -12.97 -9.99 -13.97
C LEU A 146 -11.69 -9.24 -13.57
N MET A 147 -10.95 -8.70 -14.55
CA MET A 147 -9.76 -7.89 -14.31
C MET A 147 -10.08 -6.65 -13.47
N ASP A 148 -11.17 -5.96 -13.78
CA ASP A 148 -11.61 -4.76 -13.06
C ASP A 148 -12.01 -5.12 -11.61
N GLU A 149 -12.78 -6.19 -11.40
CA GLU A 149 -13.19 -6.65 -10.06
C GLU A 149 -11.98 -7.06 -9.19
N GLU A 150 -10.99 -7.74 -9.77
CA GLU A 150 -9.77 -8.10 -9.05
C GLU A 150 -8.99 -6.84 -8.63
N LEU A 151 -8.83 -5.87 -9.53
CA LEU A 151 -8.15 -4.61 -9.23
C LEU A 151 -8.88 -3.80 -8.15
N GLU A 152 -10.21 -3.74 -8.20
CA GLU A 152 -11.03 -3.10 -7.17
C GLU A 152 -10.88 -3.80 -5.81
N THR A 153 -10.95 -5.13 -5.80
CA THR A 153 -10.75 -5.92 -4.58
C THR A 153 -9.36 -5.72 -3.99
N HIS A 154 -8.32 -5.76 -4.82
CA HIS A 154 -6.94 -5.52 -4.39
C HIS A 154 -6.75 -4.11 -3.81
N HIS A 155 -7.34 -3.08 -4.44
CA HIS A 155 -7.32 -1.71 -3.91
C HIS A 155 -8.06 -1.60 -2.58
N ALA A 156 -9.24 -2.21 -2.47
CA ALA A 156 -10.01 -2.22 -1.23
C ALA A 156 -9.21 -2.89 -0.09
N GLU A 157 -8.60 -4.05 -0.37
CA GLU A 157 -7.76 -4.78 0.58
C GLU A 157 -6.53 -4.00 1.02
N SER A 158 -5.86 -3.35 0.06
CA SER A 158 -4.69 -2.51 0.32
C SER A 158 -5.04 -1.28 1.18
N ALA A 159 -6.25 -0.75 1.00
CA ALA A 159 -6.74 0.40 1.76
C ALA A 159 -7.13 0.08 3.21
N ILE A 160 -7.39 -1.19 3.56
CA ILE A 160 -7.82 -1.59 4.92
C ILE A 160 -6.85 -1.05 5.99
N ALA A 161 -5.54 -1.20 5.78
CA ALA A 161 -4.53 -0.76 6.74
C ALA A 161 -4.54 0.77 6.94
N ALA A 162 -4.63 1.52 5.84
CA ALA A 162 -4.69 2.98 5.87
C ALA A 162 -5.97 3.48 6.55
N ASN A 163 -7.12 2.88 6.20
CA ASN A 163 -8.41 3.21 6.80
C ASN A 163 -8.44 2.92 8.31
N ALA A 164 -7.80 1.84 8.76
CA ALA A 164 -7.72 1.51 10.17
C ALA A 164 -6.87 2.53 10.96
N ILE A 165 -5.75 3.00 10.40
CA ILE A 165 -4.95 4.08 10.99
C ILE A 165 -5.74 5.39 10.99
N GLN A 166 -6.41 5.73 9.89
CA GLN A 166 -7.19 6.96 9.78
C GLN A 166 -8.28 7.03 10.86
N LYS A 167 -9.04 5.94 11.05
CA LYS A 167 -10.06 5.85 12.11
C LYS A 167 -9.48 6.04 13.51
N MET A 168 -8.30 5.49 13.78
CA MET A 168 -7.60 5.71 15.05
C MET A 168 -7.20 7.19 15.20
N ALA A 169 -6.68 7.80 14.13
CA ALA A 169 -6.26 9.19 14.12
C ALA A 169 -7.45 10.15 14.33
N ASP A 170 -8.61 9.86 13.72
CA ASP A 170 -9.85 10.64 13.89
C ASP A 170 -10.35 10.62 15.34
N GLY A 171 -10.02 9.59 16.11
CA GLY A 171 -10.35 9.47 17.54
C GLY A 171 -9.41 10.23 18.48
N LEU A 172 -8.19 10.59 18.05
CA LEU A 172 -7.19 11.25 18.90
C LEU A 172 -7.68 12.57 19.52
N PRO A 173 -8.38 13.46 18.81
CA PRO A 173 -8.93 14.69 19.40
C PRO A 173 -9.91 14.42 20.55
N ALA A 174 -10.76 13.40 20.42
CA ALA A 174 -11.72 13.05 21.46
C ALA A 174 -11.02 12.54 22.73
N PHE A 175 -9.99 11.70 22.58
CA PHE A 175 -9.19 11.24 23.73
C PHE A 175 -8.39 12.39 24.37
N GLY A 176 -7.93 13.37 23.59
CA GLY A 176 -7.30 14.59 24.12
C GLY A 176 -8.25 15.42 24.99
N ILE A 177 -9.52 15.56 24.58
CA ILE A 177 -10.54 16.23 25.39
C ILE A 177 -10.77 15.47 26.70
N VAL A 178 -10.86 14.14 26.66
CA VAL A 178 -11.01 13.31 27.88
C VAL A 178 -9.83 13.50 28.81
N ALA A 179 -8.60 13.49 28.30
CA ALA A 179 -7.38 13.71 29.11
C ALA A 179 -7.42 15.08 29.80
N ALA A 180 -7.77 16.15 29.06
CA ALA A 180 -7.88 17.49 29.61
C ALA A 180 -8.97 17.62 30.68
N VAL A 181 -10.12 16.96 30.52
CA VAL A 181 -11.22 16.99 31.49
C VAL A 181 -10.88 16.21 32.76
N MET A 182 -10.11 15.13 32.67
CA MET A 182 -9.66 14.37 33.83
C MET A 182 -8.61 15.11 34.68
N GLY A 183 -8.15 16.30 34.24
CA GLY A 183 -7.30 17.19 35.02
C GLY A 183 -5.91 16.63 35.31
N VAL A 184 -5.41 15.75 34.44
CA VAL A 184 -4.02 15.25 34.44
C VAL A 184 -3.09 16.33 33.91
#